data_AF-A0A9Q5CAW6-F1
#
_entry.id   AF-A0A9Q5CAW6-F1
#
_cell.length_a   1.000
_cell.length_b   1.000
_cell.length_c   1.000
_cell.angle_alpha   90.00
_cell.angle_beta   90.00
_cell.angle_gamma   90.00
#
_symmetry.space_group_name_H-M   'P 1'
#
loop_
_entity.id
_entity.type
_entity.pdbx_description
1 polymer ?
#
loop_
_entity_poly.entity_id
_entity_poly.type
_entity_poly.pdbx_seq_one_letter_code
_entity_poly.pdbx_strand_id
1 'polypeptide(L)'
;MDRVAGQMKSFEEFLTETEQEQLEEGIIRTGAIASYGAQSRKYGDEAVRAFRSGQETLRRGSRNTTAEERLERIESALDALFDGLIKQRQQIGAGVAVDVAGHMLAAKARKKR
;
A
#
# COMPACT_ATOMS: atom_id res chain seq x y z
N MET A 1 22.79 48.43 14.92
CA MET A 1 22.77 47.31 13.95
C MET A 1 21.90 46.21 14.54
N ASP A 2 20.61 46.38 14.28
CA ASP A 2 19.47 45.45 14.24
C ASP A 2 19.40 44.26 15.21
N ARG A 3 18.57 44.46 16.24
CA ARG A 3 17.86 43.35 16.90
C ARG A 3 16.74 42.91 15.95
N VAL A 4 16.78 41.64 15.56
CA VAL A 4 15.69 40.94 14.86
C VAL A 4 14.45 40.96 15.76
N ALA A 5 13.52 41.88 15.49
CA ALA A 5 12.18 41.82 16.05
C ALA A 5 11.44 40.70 15.31
N GLY A 6 11.25 39.55 15.96
CA GLY A 6 10.31 38.54 15.50
C GLY A 6 8.93 39.18 15.45
N GLN A 7 8.41 39.41 14.24
CA GLN A 7 7.11 39.99 14.00
C GLN A 7 6.05 39.07 14.64
N MET A 8 5.38 39.55 15.69
CA MET A 8 4.35 38.79 16.39
C MET A 8 3.12 38.72 15.48
N LYS A 9 2.82 37.53 14.95
CA LYS A 9 1.66 37.31 14.07
C LYS A 9 0.37 37.73 14.78
N SER A 10 -0.57 38.29 14.02
CA SER A 10 -1.88 38.58 14.58
C SER A 10 -2.60 37.28 14.94
N PHE A 11 -3.54 37.35 15.90
CA PHE A 11 -4.33 36.19 16.32
C PHE A 11 -5.13 35.57 15.15
N GLU A 12 -5.62 36.40 14.22
CA GLU A 12 -6.34 35.93 13.02
C GLU A 12 -5.42 35.22 12.04
N GLU A 13 -4.21 35.73 11.81
CA GLU A 13 -3.20 35.06 10.97
C GLU A 13 -2.81 33.70 11.57
N PHE A 14 -2.61 33.64 12.88
CA PHE A 14 -2.31 32.39 13.59
C PHE A 14 -3.43 31.35 13.43
N LEU A 15 -4.70 31.75 13.60
CA LEU A 15 -5.83 30.83 13.41
C LEU A 15 -5.93 30.33 11.97
N THR A 16 -5.75 31.23 10.99
CA THR A 16 -5.85 30.90 9.58
C THR A 16 -4.75 29.92 9.13
N GLU A 17 -3.50 30.15 9.55
CA GLU A 17 -2.38 29.23 9.28
C GLU A 17 -2.62 27.87 9.95
N THR A 18 -3.06 27.86 11.21
CA THR A 18 -3.33 26.62 11.96
C THR A 18 -4.45 25.80 11.30
N GLU A 19 -5.49 26.44 10.77
CA GLU A 19 -6.56 25.77 10.03
C GLU A 19 -6.10 25.23 8.68
N GLN A 20 -5.29 26.00 7.94
CA GLN A 20 -4.71 25.58 6.65
C GLN A 20 -3.77 24.37 6.81
N GLU A 21 -2.86 24.40 7.79
CA GLU A 21 -1.98 23.27 8.11
C GLU A 21 -2.80 22.02 8.50
N GLN A 22 -3.88 22.20 9.26
CA GLN A 22 -4.75 21.09 9.64
C GLN A 22 -5.49 20.47 8.45
N LEU A 23 -5.94 21.29 7.50
CA LEU A 23 -6.60 20.87 6.26
C LEU A 23 -5.62 20.13 5.35
N GLU A 24 -4.43 20.68 5.14
CA GLU A 24 -3.39 20.09 4.32
C GLU A 24 -2.97 18.71 4.85
N GLU A 25 -2.71 18.60 6.16
CA GLU A 25 -2.39 17.31 6.81
C GLU A 25 -3.52 16.29 6.67
N GLY A 26 -4.78 16.73 6.74
CA GLY A 26 -5.96 15.89 6.53
C GLY A 26 -6.08 15.34 5.10
N ILE A 27 -5.79 16.19 4.11
CA ILE A 27 -5.75 15.81 2.69
C ILE A 27 -4.61 14.83 2.43
N ILE A 28 -3.41 15.08 2.97
CA ILE A 28 -2.25 14.19 2.83
C ILE A 28 -2.57 12.80 3.40
N ARG A 29 -3.16 12.72 4.60
CA ARG A 29 -3.49 11.43 5.23
C ARG A 29 -4.61 10.67 4.52
N THR A 30 -5.65 11.38 4.07
CA THR A 30 -6.74 10.77 3.30
C THR A 30 -6.22 10.28 1.95
N GLY A 31 -5.36 11.06 1.29
CA GLY A 31 -4.67 10.69 0.06
C GLY A 31 -3.77 9.47 0.26
N ALA A 32 -3.07 9.37 1.40
CA ALA A 32 -2.27 8.20 1.74
C ALA A 32 -3.13 6.94 1.91
N ILE A 33 -4.25 7.03 2.65
CA ILE A 33 -5.20 5.91 2.81
C ILE A 33 -5.72 5.44 1.44
N ALA A 34 -6.17 6.37 0.59
CA ALA A 34 -6.68 6.05 -0.74
C ALA A 34 -5.60 5.42 -1.62
N SER A 35 -4.39 5.98 -1.63
CA SER A 35 -3.27 5.52 -2.44
C SER A 35 -2.80 4.12 -2.03
N TYR A 36 -2.55 3.91 -0.73
CA TYR A 36 -2.14 2.60 -0.23
C TYR A 36 -3.27 1.57 -0.30
N GLY A 37 -4.53 1.98 -0.16
CA GLY A 37 -5.69 1.11 -0.39
C GLY A 37 -5.76 0.61 -1.82
N ALA A 38 -5.58 1.52 -2.80
CA ALA A 38 -5.53 1.17 -4.21
C ALA A 38 -4.35 0.24 -4.54
N GLN A 39 -3.17 0.51 -3.97
CA GLN A 39 -1.99 -0.35 -4.11
C GLN A 39 -2.24 -1.74 -3.52
N SER A 40 -2.77 -1.82 -2.29
CA SER A 40 -3.10 -3.08 -1.62
C SER A 40 -4.02 -3.94 -2.48
N ARG A 41 -5.10 -3.35 -3.01
CA ARG A 41 -6.00 -4.06 -3.92
C ARG A 41 -5.29 -4.53 -5.19
N LYS A 42 -4.56 -3.64 -5.87
CA LYS A 42 -3.82 -3.97 -7.09
C LYS A 42 -2.87 -5.15 -6.88
N TYR A 43 -2.03 -5.09 -5.84
CA TYR A 43 -1.08 -6.16 -5.55
C TYR A 43 -1.76 -7.46 -5.13
N GLY A 44 -2.89 -7.39 -4.43
CA GLY A 44 -3.72 -8.56 -4.13
C GLY A 44 -4.27 -9.23 -5.40
N ASP A 45 -4.80 -8.43 -6.33
CA ASP A 45 -5.30 -8.93 -7.62
C ASP A 45 -4.18 -9.54 -8.46
N GLU A 46 -3.00 -8.91 -8.50
CA GLU A 46 -1.80 -9.45 -9.17
C GLU A 46 -1.35 -10.77 -8.55
N ALA A 47 -1.33 -10.88 -7.21
CA ALA A 47 -0.98 -12.11 -6.50
C ALA A 47 -1.92 -13.27 -6.89
N VAL A 48 -3.24 -13.02 -6.85
CA VAL A 48 -4.25 -14.03 -7.22
C VAL A 48 -4.07 -14.48 -8.67
N ARG A 49 -3.76 -13.57 -9.61
CA ARG A 49 -3.51 -13.91 -11.01
C ARG A 49 -2.28 -14.83 -11.14
N ALA A 50 -1.18 -14.49 -10.47
CA ALA A 50 0.04 -15.30 -10.48
C ALA A 50 -0.20 -16.70 -9.88
N PHE A 51 -0.87 -16.79 -8.73
CA PHE A 51 -1.23 -18.08 -8.11
C PHE A 51 -2.10 -18.94 -9.02
N ARG A 52 -3.13 -18.35 -9.65
CA ARG A 52 -3.98 -19.08 -10.61
C ARG A 52 -3.21 -19.56 -11.82
N SER A 53 -2.28 -18.75 -12.32
CA SER A 53 -1.38 -19.15 -13.41
C SER A 53 -0.56 -20.38 -13.03
N GLY A 54 0.08 -20.38 -11.85
CA GLY A 54 0.84 -21.54 -11.36
C GLY A 54 -0.03 -22.79 -11.17
N GLN A 55 -1.23 -22.65 -10.61
CA GLN A 55 -2.19 -23.75 -10.46
C GLN A 55 -2.61 -24.34 -11.80
N GLU A 56 -2.93 -23.49 -12.78
CA GLU A 56 -3.30 -23.90 -14.12
C GLU A 56 -2.14 -24.58 -14.84
N THR A 57 -0.92 -24.05 -14.71
CA THR A 57 0.29 -24.66 -15.23
C THR A 57 0.43 -26.09 -14.70
N LEU A 58 0.30 -26.34 -13.40
CA LEU A 58 0.34 -27.70 -12.83
C LEU A 58 -0.77 -28.61 -13.35
N ARG A 59 -1.98 -28.09 -13.57
CA ARG A 59 -3.14 -28.86 -14.02
C ARG A 59 -3.04 -29.36 -15.46
N ARG A 60 -2.27 -28.67 -16.32
CA ARG A 60 -2.10 -29.03 -17.74
C ARG A 60 -1.32 -30.33 -17.99
N GLY A 61 -0.91 -31.05 -16.96
CA GLY A 61 -0.23 -32.34 -17.12
C GLY A 61 -1.10 -33.40 -17.80
N SER A 62 -0.51 -34.16 -18.73
CA SER A 62 -1.13 -35.31 -19.39
C SER A 62 -0.55 -36.63 -18.86
N ARG A 63 -1.27 -37.74 -19.06
CA ARG A 63 -0.78 -39.09 -18.70
C ARG A 63 0.45 -39.52 -19.51
N ASN A 64 0.70 -38.90 -20.67
CA ASN A 64 1.81 -39.25 -21.58
C ASN A 64 2.97 -38.25 -21.53
N THR A 65 3.02 -37.38 -20.51
CA THR A 65 4.09 -36.40 -20.35
C THR A 65 5.39 -37.07 -19.86
N THR A 66 6.54 -36.67 -20.41
CA THR A 66 7.84 -37.16 -19.95
C THR A 66 8.20 -36.66 -18.55
N ALA A 67 9.26 -37.21 -17.95
CA ALA A 67 9.75 -36.73 -16.66
C ALA A 67 10.27 -35.28 -16.76
N GLU A 68 10.97 -34.96 -17.84
CA GLU A 68 11.53 -33.65 -18.13
C GLU A 68 10.43 -32.60 -18.30
N GLU A 69 9.42 -32.87 -19.13
CA GLU A 69 8.26 -31.98 -19.32
C GLU A 69 7.46 -31.78 -18.01
N ARG A 70 7.46 -32.79 -17.13
CA ARG A 70 6.86 -32.68 -15.80
C ARG A 70 7.69 -31.78 -14.88
N LEU A 71 9.03 -31.85 -14.94
CA LEU A 71 9.92 -30.98 -14.18
C LEU A 71 9.79 -29.52 -14.63
N GLU A 72 9.85 -29.24 -15.93
CA GLU A 72 9.70 -27.89 -16.48
C GLU A 72 8.38 -27.24 -16.06
N ARG A 73 7.29 -28.02 -16.04
CA ARG A 73 5.98 -27.55 -15.56
C ARG A 73 5.99 -27.22 -14.06
N ILE A 74 6.70 -28.01 -13.25
CA ILE A 74 6.84 -27.75 -11.82
C ILE A 74 7.65 -26.46 -11.61
N GLU A 75 8.79 -26.31 -12.29
CA GLU A 75 9.61 -25.10 -12.24
C GLU A 75 8.80 -23.86 -12.62
N SER A 76 8.08 -23.91 -13.74
CA SER A 76 7.22 -22.81 -14.20
C SER A 76 6.11 -22.47 -13.19
N ALA A 77 5.55 -23.47 -12.51
CA ALA A 77 4.54 -23.25 -11.48
C ALA A 77 5.13 -22.64 -10.21
N LEU A 78 6.36 -23.01 -9.84
CA LEU A 78 7.08 -22.42 -8.72
C LEU A 78 7.44 -20.96 -8.98
N ASP A 79 7.84 -20.62 -10.20
CA ASP A 79 8.08 -19.22 -10.59
C ASP A 79 6.82 -18.37 -10.43
N ALA A 80 5.68 -18.85 -10.92
CA ALA A 80 4.40 -18.18 -10.75
C ALA A 80 3.96 -18.08 -9.28
N LEU A 81 4.28 -19.09 -8.46
CA LEU A 81 4.05 -19.06 -7.01
C LEU A 81 4.90 -17.97 -6.35
N PHE A 82 6.18 -17.88 -6.67
CA PHE A 82 7.07 -16.87 -6.10
C PHE A 82 6.68 -15.45 -6.51
N ASP A 83 6.30 -15.23 -7.77
CA ASP A 83 5.75 -13.94 -8.19
C ASP A 83 4.50 -13.58 -7.37
N GLY A 84 3.56 -14.52 -7.23
CA GLY A 84 2.38 -14.32 -6.40
C GLY A 84 2.70 -14.00 -4.93
N LEU A 85 3.68 -14.67 -4.33
CA LEU A 85 4.12 -14.40 -2.95
C LEU A 85 4.77 -13.01 -2.82
N ILE A 86 5.55 -12.57 -3.81
CA ILE A 86 6.12 -11.23 -3.85
C ILE A 86 5.02 -10.17 -3.91
N LYS A 87 4.03 -10.36 -4.78
CA LYS A 87 2.86 -9.47 -4.89
C LYS A 87 2.05 -9.47 -3.60
N GLN A 88 1.84 -10.62 -2.98
CA GLN A 88 1.18 -10.72 -1.68
C GLN A 88 1.96 -9.96 -0.60
N ARG A 89 3.30 -10.03 -0.60
CA ARG A 89 4.12 -9.26 0.35
C ARG A 89 4.00 -7.75 0.16
N GLN A 90 3.89 -7.29 -1.10
CA GLN A 90 3.63 -5.89 -1.45
C GLN A 90 2.23 -5.47 -0.98
N GLN A 91 1.22 -6.31 -1.19
CA GLN A 91 -0.14 -6.10 -0.71
C GLN A 91 -0.18 -5.92 0.81
N ILE A 92 0.49 -6.79 1.57
CA ILE A 92 0.60 -6.68 3.04
C ILE A 92 1.25 -5.35 3.43
N GLY A 93 2.34 -4.95 2.76
CA GLY A 93 3.01 -3.68 3.03
C GLY A 93 2.10 -2.47 2.81
N ALA A 94 1.35 -2.46 1.70
CA ALA A 94 0.37 -1.41 1.43
C ALA A 94 -0.79 -1.42 2.44
N GLY A 95 -1.28 -2.60 2.85
CA GLY A 95 -2.31 -2.74 3.89
C GLY A 95 -1.86 -2.16 5.24
N VAL A 96 -0.65 -2.49 5.69
CA VAL A 96 -0.08 -1.91 6.92
C VAL A 96 0.01 -0.39 6.83
N ALA A 97 0.38 0.17 5.67
CA ALA A 97 0.43 1.62 5.48
C ALA A 97 -0.95 2.29 5.56
N VAL A 98 -2.01 1.62 5.07
CA VAL A 98 -3.40 2.07 5.27
C VAL A 98 -3.75 2.11 6.75
N ASP A 99 -3.44 1.05 7.50
CA ASP A 99 -3.77 0.96 8.93
C ASP A 99 -3.04 2.04 9.74
N VAL A 100 -1.77 2.29 9.44
CA VAL A 100 -0.99 3.36 10.07
C VAL A 100 -1.60 4.72 9.78
N ALA A 101 -1.90 5.03 8.51
CA ALA A 101 -2.49 6.30 8.13
C ALA A 101 -3.89 6.50 8.76
N GLY A 102 -4.69 5.43 8.82
CA GLY A 102 -5.99 5.40 9.49
C GLY A 102 -5.89 5.67 10.99
N HIS A 103 -4.95 5.01 11.69
CA HIS A 103 -4.71 5.25 13.12
C HIS A 103 -4.23 6.68 13.40
N MET A 104 -3.34 7.24 12.57
CA MET A 104 -2.90 8.63 12.71
C MET A 104 -4.07 9.62 12.55
N LEU A 105 -4.96 9.37 11.58
CA LEU A 105 -6.16 10.17 11.37
C LEU A 105 -7.12 10.08 12.57
N ALA A 106 -7.37 8.87 13.08
CA ALA A 106 -8.22 8.66 14.25
C ALA A 106 -7.66 9.29 15.54
N ALA A 107 -6.35 9.18 15.76
CA ALA A 107 -5.68 9.79 16.92
C ALA A 107 -5.83 11.32 16.93
N LYS A 108 -5.70 11.98 15.77
CA LYS A 108 -5.93 13.43 15.64
C LYS A 108 -7.38 13.80 15.92
N ALA A 109 -8.34 13.04 15.37
CA ALA A 109 -9.76 13.28 15.62
C ALA A 109 -10.12 13.21 17.12
N ARG A 110 -9.48 12.32 17.88
CA ARG A 110 -9.63 12.26 19.35
C ARG A 110 -9.01 13.46 20.05
N LYS A 111 -7.84 13.95 19.62
CA LYS A 111 -7.19 15.13 20.21
C LYS A 111 -7.97 16.44 20.01
N LYS A 112 -8.85 16.50 18.99
CA LYS A 112 -9.69 17.68 18.68
C LYS A 112 -11.02 17.71 19.47
N ARG A 113 -11.42 16.62 20.13
CA ARG A 113 -12.61 16.55 21.00
C ARG A 113 -12.22 16.86 22.43
#